data_AF-A0A958FIU4-F1
#
_entry.id   AF-A0A958FIU4-F1
#
_cell.length_a   1.000
_cell.length_b   1.000
_cell.length_c   1.000
_cell.angle_alpha   90.00
_cell.angle_beta   90.00
_cell.angle_gamma   90.00
#
_symmetry.space_group_name_H-M   'P 1'
#
loop_
_entity.id
_entity.type
_entity.pdbx_description
1 polymer ?
#
loop_
_entity_poly.entity_id
_entity_poly.type
_entity_poly.pdbx_seq_one_letter_code
_entity_poly.pdbx_strand_id
1 'polypeptide(L)' 'MRQVIKEIILKRLREVDIVYECGCETAAIAEYQRLHPEWVLMDIKLESGDGISASQQILATDPTAQIVILTNYDEPYYR' A
#
# COMPACT_ATOMS: atom_id res chain seq x y z
N MET A 1 0.97 -12.57 4.70
CA MET A 1 -0.05 -11.54 5.01
C MET A 1 -0.72 -11.01 3.74
N ARG A 2 0.06 -10.45 2.80
CA ARG A 2 -0.41 -9.90 1.51
C ARG A 2 -1.47 -10.74 0.78
N GLN A 3 -1.18 -12.03 0.52
CA GLN A 3 -2.09 -12.93 -0.22
C GLN A 3 -3.47 -13.08 0.45
N VAL A 4 -3.50 -13.19 1.78
CA VAL A 4 -4.75 -13.35 2.54
C VAL A 4 -5.60 -12.09 2.44
N ILE A 5 -4.98 -10.91 2.55
CA ILE A 5 -5.69 -9.64 2.47
C ILE A 5 -6.22 -9.42 1.05
N LYS A 6 -5.43 -9.70 0.02
CA LYS A 6 -5.87 -9.63 -1.37
C LYS A 6 -7.10 -10.51 -1.62
N GLU A 7 -7.06 -11.75 -1.13
CA GLU A 7 -8.21 -12.64 -1.24
C GLU A 7 -9.44 -12.11 -0.49
N ILE A 8 -9.26 -11.54 0.70
CA ILE A 8 -10.35 -10.93 1.46
C ILE A 8 -10.92 -9.75 0.68
N ILE A 9 -10.09 -8.84 0.18
CA ILE A 9 -10.51 -7.68 -0.61
C ILE A 9 -11.32 -8.13 -1.82
N LEU A 10 -10.77 -9.01 -2.66
CA LEU A 10 -11.43 -9.44 -3.90
C LEU A 10 -12.69 -10.27 -3.65
N LYS A 11 -12.76 -11.02 -2.54
CA LYS A 11 -13.94 -11.86 -2.23
C LYS A 11 -15.01 -11.13 -1.43
N ARG A 12 -14.68 -10.07 -0.68
CA ARG A 12 -15.59 -9.40 0.26
C ARG A 12 -15.97 -7.99 -0.19
N LEU A 13 -15.08 -7.28 -0.86
CA LEU A 13 -15.33 -5.92 -1.35
C LEU A 13 -15.75 -5.98 -2.81
N ARG A 14 -17.07 -5.96 -3.04
CA ARG A 14 -17.68 -6.02 -4.39
C ARG A 14 -17.34 -4.81 -5.27
N GLU A 15 -16.83 -3.74 -4.67
CA GLU A 15 -16.46 -2.49 -5.33
C GLU A 15 -14.98 -2.46 -5.74
N VAL A 16 -14.21 -3.50 -5.39
CA VAL A 16 -12.80 -3.59 -5.79
C VAL A 16 -12.66 -4.59 -6.93
N ASP A 17 -12.50 -4.06 -8.15
CA ASP A 17 -12.38 -4.88 -9.36
C ASP A 17 -10.97 -5.44 -9.57
N ILE A 18 -9.94 -4.69 -9.17
CA ILE A 18 -8.54 -5.01 -9.49
C ILE A 18 -7.63 -4.70 -8.29
N VAL A 19 -6.70 -5.62 -8.01
CA VAL A 19 -5.65 -5.43 -7.00
C VAL A 19 -4.29 -5.65 -7.66
N TYR A 20 -3.42 -4.65 -7.54
CA TYR A 20 -2.01 -4.72 -7.95
C TYR A 20 -1.13 -4.89 -6.72
N GLU A 21 -0.02 -5.64 -6.88
CA GLU A 21 0.90 -5.94 -5.79
C GLU A 21 2.32 -5.53 -6.16
N CYS A 22 3.02 -4.96 -5.19
CA CYS A 22 4.43 -4.61 -5.27
C CYS A 22 5.15 -5.06 -3.99
N GLY A 23 6.42 -5.47 -4.12
CA GLY A 23 7.21 -6.03 -3.02
C GLY A 23 8.15 -5.03 -2.33
N CYS A 24 8.53 -3.95 -3.01
CA CYS A 24 9.56 -3.00 -2.57
C CYS A 24 9.12 -1.55 -2.74
N GLU A 25 9.81 -0.65 -2.03
CA GLU A 25 9.54 0.80 -2.01
C GLU A 25 9.55 1.42 -3.40
N THR A 26 10.59 1.14 -4.18
CA THR A 26 10.74 1.70 -5.55
C THR A 26 9.63 1.23 -6.48
N ALA A 27 9.23 -0.04 -6.40
CA ALA A 27 8.11 -0.55 -7.18
C ALA A 27 6.79 0.07 -6.75
N ALA A 28 6.56 0.29 -5.46
CA ALA A 28 5.33 0.90 -4.98
C ALA A 28 5.15 2.33 -5.52
N ILE A 29 6.21 3.13 -5.51
CA ILE A 29 6.19 4.50 -6.03
C ILE A 29 5.97 4.50 -7.55
N ALA A 30 6.72 3.66 -8.28
CA ALA A 30 6.59 3.58 -9.74
C ALA A 30 5.20 3.08 -10.18
N GLU A 31 4.65 2.08 -9.50
CA GLU A 31 3.34 1.54 -9.82
C GLU A 31 2.22 2.50 -9.44
N TYR A 32 2.33 3.25 -8.35
CA TYR A 32 1.38 4.31 -8.02
C TYR A 32 1.31 5.34 -9.15
N GLN A 33 2.46 5.84 -9.61
CA GLN A 33 2.53 6.80 -10.72
C GLN A 33 2.06 6.20 -12.04
N ARG A 34 2.13 4.89 -12.23
CA ARG A 34 1.67 4.24 -13.45
C ARG A 34 0.15 4.01 -13.44
N LEU A 35 -0.38 3.59 -12.31
CA LEU A 35 -1.76 3.09 -12.18
C LEU A 35 -2.73 4.14 -11.62
N HIS A 36 -2.24 5.11 -10.87
CA HIS A 36 -3.04 6.12 -10.15
C HIS A 36 -4.23 5.48 -9.39
N PRO A 37 -3.97 4.52 -8.49
CA PRO A 37 -5.03 3.81 -7.80
C PRO A 37 -5.80 4.73 -6.84
N GLU A 38 -7.09 4.47 -6.66
CA GLU A 38 -7.92 5.23 -5.70
C GLU A 38 -7.49 4.99 -4.25
N TRP A 39 -7.00 3.78 -3.94
CA TRP A 39 -6.54 3.39 -2.63
C TRP A 39 -5.24 2.59 -2.71
N VAL A 40 -4.33 2.88 -1.79
CA VAL A 40 -3.10 2.11 -1.57
C VAL A 40 -3.17 1.45 -0.22
N LEU A 41 -3.01 0.13 -0.19
CA LEU A 41 -2.72 -0.60 1.03
C LEU A 41 -1.21 -0.81 1.13
N MET A 42 -0.58 -0.24 2.15
CA MET A 42 0.88 -0.24 2.33
C MET A 42 1.25 -0.96 3.63
N ASP A 43 2.27 -1.82 3.57
CA ASP A 43 2.91 -2.35 4.79
C ASP A 43 4.12 -1.48 5.12
N ILE A 44 4.43 -1.28 6.40
CA ILE A 44 5.65 -0.58 6.84
C ILE A 44 6.88 -1.37 6.38
N LYS A 45 6.88 -2.69 6.58
CA LYS A 45 8.01 -3.53 6.18
C LYS A 45 7.86 -4.00 4.75
N LEU A 46 8.65 -3.45 3.85
CA LEU A 46 8.78 -3.94 2.49
C LEU A 46 9.95 -4.93 2.36
N GLU A 47 10.00 -5.68 1.27
CA GLU A 47 11.11 -6.61 0.99
C GLU A 47 12.43 -5.86 0.83
N SER A 48 12.35 -4.67 0.23
CA SER A 48 13.43 -3.70 0.16
C SER A 48 12.85 -2.30 0.32
N GLY A 49 13.28 -1.59 1.37
CA GLY A 49 12.83 -0.24 1.70
C GLY A 49 11.81 -0.18 2.83
N ASP A 50 11.24 1.00 3.01
CA ASP A 50 10.28 1.33 4.08
C ASP A 50 8.97 1.88 3.49
N GLY A 51 7.85 1.30 3.91
CA GLY A 51 6.53 1.69 3.42
C GLY A 51 6.09 3.07 3.89
N ILE A 52 6.62 3.56 5.02
CA ILE A 52 6.37 4.94 5.45
C ILE A 52 7.07 5.90 4.50
N SER A 53 8.36 5.70 4.23
CA SER A 53 9.11 6.45 3.20
C SER A 53 8.42 6.41 1.84
N ALA A 54 7.99 5.23 1.38
CA ALA A 54 7.26 5.07 0.12
C ALA A 54 5.98 5.92 0.10
N SER A 55 5.20 5.88 1.18
CA SER A 55 3.95 6.64 1.32
C SER A 55 4.20 8.15 1.32
N GLN A 56 5.25 8.61 2.01
CA GLN A 56 5.65 10.01 2.03
C GLN A 56 6.05 10.51 0.63
N GLN A 57 6.80 9.70 -0.13
CA GLN A 57 7.19 10.05 -1.49
C GLN A 57 5.99 10.08 -2.44
N ILE A 58 5.05 9.14 -2.31
CA ILE A 58 3.81 9.15 -3.08
C ILE A 58 3.02 10.43 -2.77
N LEU A 59 2.79 10.74 -1.49
CA LEU A 59 2.06 11.94 -1.06
C LEU A 59 2.74 13.25 -1.46
N ALA A 60 4.07 13.27 -1.55
CA ALA A 60 4.81 14.43 -2.03
C ALA A 60 4.54 14.70 -3.53
N THR A 61 4.30 13.66 -4.32
CA THR A 61 3.95 13.77 -5.75
C THR A 61 2.45 13.90 -6.01
N ASP A 62 1.63 13.31 -5.15
CA ASP A 62 0.18 13.34 -5.19
C ASP A 62 -0.38 13.53 -3.77
N PRO A 63 -0.64 14.78 -3.36
CA PRO A 63 -1.20 15.08 -2.04
C PRO A 63 -2.60 14.52 -1.81
N THR A 64 -3.28 14.02 -2.85
CA THR A 64 -4.62 13.44 -2.76
C THR A 64 -4.64 11.92 -2.59
N ALA A 65 -3.47 11.28 -2.68
CA ALA A 65 -3.32 9.84 -2.54
C ALA A 65 -3.98 9.32 -1.24
N GLN A 66 -4.85 8.32 -1.36
CA GLN A 66 -5.46 7.67 -0.21
C GLN A 66 -4.64 6.43 0.16
N ILE A 67 -3.89 6.50 1.27
CA ILE A 67 -2.98 5.43 1.69
C ILE A 67 -3.40 4.92 3.07
N VAL A 68 -3.62 3.61 3.18
CA VAL A 68 -3.89 2.89 4.42
C VAL A 68 -2.68 2.04 4.77
N ILE A 69 -2.10 2.27 5.94
CA ILE A 69 -1.01 1.45 6.47
C ILE A 69 -1.60 0.24 7.19
N LEU A 70 -1.15 -0.96 6.82
CA LEU A 70 -1.51 -2.21 7.47
C LEU A 70 -0.25 -3.01 7.74
N THR A 71 0.07 -3.20 9.01
CA THR A 71 1.32 -3.81 9.43
C THR A 71 1.15 -4.75 10.62
N ASN A 72 2.15 -5.62 10.83
CA ASN A 72 2.24 -6.49 12.01
C ASN A 72 2.98 -5.84 13.19
N TYR A 73 3.54 -4.65 13.00
CA TYR A 73 4.08 -3.85 14.10
C TYR A 73 2.93 -3.40 15.01
N ASP A 74 3.11 -3.61 16.31
CA ASP A 74 2.07 -3.37 17.33
C ASP A 74 2.54 -2.39 18.42
N GLU A 75 3.64 -1.68 18.15
CA GLU A 75 4.17 -0.65 19.02
C GLU A 75 3.20 0.56 19.05
N PRO A 76 3.02 1.23 20.21
CA PRO A 76 2.18 2.42 20.32
C PRO A 76 2.54 3.56 19.35
N TYR A 77 3.75 3.55 18.81
CA TYR A 77 4.21 4.52 17.82
C TYR A 77 3.54 4.36 16.44
N TYR A 78 3.05 3.16 16.12
CA TYR A 78 2.44 2.83 14.82
C TYR A 78 0.91 2.61 14.89
N ARG A 79 0.30 2.84 16.05
CA ARG A 79 -1.16 2.78 16.25
C ARG A 79 -1.76 4.18 16.17
#